data_AF-A0A9K3DWF2-F1
#
_entry.id   AF-A0A9K3DWF2-F1
#
_cell.length_a   1.000
_cell.length_b   1.000
_cell.length_c   1.000
_cell.angle_alpha   90.00
_cell.angle_beta   90.00
_cell.angle_gamma   90.00
#
_symmetry.space_group_name_H-M   'P 1'
#
loop_
_entity.id
_entity.type
_entity.pdbx_description
1 polymer ?
#
loop_
_entity_poly.entity_id
_entity_poly.type
_entity_poly.pdbx_seq_one_letter_code
_entity_poly.pdbx_strand_id
1 'polypeptide(L)' 'MVAIYAHTVGDLGYASKLGKYAEYSGAPDEEEVLQYARVVIDCATANPDGQRRALIVGGSFANFTNVAATFNGIIRAII' A
#
# COMPACT_ATOMS: atom_id res chain seq x y z
N MET A 1 -5.08 -3.42 -12.27
CA MET A 1 -3.90 -4.31 -12.25
C MET A 1 -3.41 -4.58 -10.82
N VAL A 2 -3.73 -3.72 -9.85
CA VAL A 2 -3.37 -3.89 -8.43
C VAL A 2 -4.06 -5.12 -7.78
N ALA A 3 -5.23 -5.55 -8.29
CA ALA A 3 -5.90 -6.80 -7.88
C ALA A 3 -5.05 -8.08 -8.06
N ILE A 4 -4.00 -8.05 -8.89
CA ILE A 4 -3.09 -9.20 -9.07
C ILE A 4 -2.34 -9.49 -7.77
N TYR A 5 -1.92 -8.46 -7.02
CA TYR A 5 -1.21 -8.68 -5.75
C TYR A 5 -2.09 -9.37 -4.71
N ALA A 6 -3.38 -8.99 -4.63
CA ALA A 6 -4.34 -9.64 -3.76
C ALA A 6 -4.59 -11.10 -4.18
N HIS A 7 -4.73 -11.36 -5.48
CA HIS A 7 -4.87 -12.72 -6.01
C HIS A 7 -3.63 -13.56 -5.73
N THR A 8 -2.41 -13.06 -5.95
CA THR A 8 -1.17 -13.79 -5.67
C THR A 8 -1.03 -14.16 -4.19
N VAL A 9 -1.38 -13.25 -3.27
CA VAL A 9 -1.41 -13.57 -1.83
C VAL A 9 -2.45 -14.66 -1.52
N GLY A 10 -3.59 -14.62 -2.22
CA GLY A 10 -4.60 -15.67 -2.16
C GLY A 10 -4.11 -17.02 -2.67
N ASP A 11 -3.50 -17.05 -3.85
CA ASP A 11 -2.96 -18.24 -4.52
C ASP A 11 -1.83 -18.90 -3.70
N LEU A 12 -1.06 -18.11 -2.96
CA LEU A 12 -0.05 -18.60 -2.01
C LEU A 12 -0.66 -19.14 -0.70
N GLY A 13 -1.98 -19.21 -0.58
CA GLY A 13 -2.69 -19.74 0.59
C GLY A 13 -2.82 -18.77 1.77
N TYR A 14 -2.48 -17.50 1.56
CA TYR A 14 -2.56 -16.45 2.58
C TYR A 14 -3.80 -15.55 2.43
N ALA A 15 -4.82 -16.01 1.68
CA ALA A 15 -6.09 -15.29 1.50
C ALA A 15 -6.72 -14.85 2.84
N SER A 16 -6.68 -15.72 3.85
CA SER A 16 -7.22 -15.45 5.20
C SER A 16 -6.37 -14.46 6.02
N LYS A 17 -5.14 -14.17 5.59
CA LYS A 17 -4.24 -13.18 6.20
C LYS A 17 -4.16 -11.88 5.42
N LEU A 18 -4.88 -11.77 4.30
CA LEU A 18 -4.95 -10.55 3.53
C LEU A 18 -5.73 -9.51 4.35
N GLY A 19 -5.04 -8.47 4.80
CA GLY A 19 -5.61 -7.44 5.66
C GLY A 19 -6.51 -6.46 4.90
N LYS A 20 -5.91 -5.43 4.30
CA LYS A 20 -6.64 -4.41 3.53
C LYS A 20 -5.97 -4.20 2.17
N TYR A 21 -6.80 -3.99 1.16
CA TYR A 21 -6.41 -3.65 -0.20
C TYR A 21 -6.63 -2.16 -0.45
N ALA A 22 -5.66 -1.50 -1.05
CA ALA A 22 -5.67 -0.06 -1.29
C ALA A 22 -4.99 0.20 -2.65
N GLU A 23 -5.61 1.02 -3.50
CA GLU A 23 -5.08 1.46 -4.79
C GLU A 23 -5.14 2.99 -4.89
N TYR A 24 -4.08 3.59 -5.44
CA TYR A 24 -4.06 4.99 -5.87
C TYR A 24 -3.63 5.05 -7.34
N SER A 25 -4.26 5.94 -8.12
CA SER A 25 -3.96 6.14 -9.55
C SER A 25 -4.19 7.60 -9.92
N GLY A 26 -3.70 8.04 -11.09
CA GLY A 26 -3.93 9.42 -11.58
C GLY A 26 -2.81 10.42 -11.30
N ALA A 27 -1.61 9.94 -10.95
CA ALA A 27 -0.44 10.77 -10.62
C ALA A 27 -0.66 11.73 -9.44
N PRO A 28 -0.98 11.19 -8.24
CA PRO A 28 -1.13 12.01 -7.04
C PRO A 28 0.19 12.69 -6.66
N ASP A 29 0.08 13.81 -5.96
CA ASP A 29 1.24 14.51 -5.41
C ASP A 29 1.78 13.85 -4.13
N GLU A 30 2.90 14.36 -3.63
CA GLU A 30 3.56 13.78 -2.46
C GLU A 30 2.70 13.84 -1.19
N GLU A 31 1.93 14.90 -0.99
CA GLU A 31 1.12 15.09 0.23
C GLU A 31 -0.14 14.21 0.18
N GLU A 32 -0.76 14.07 -0.99
CA GLU A 32 -1.85 13.11 -1.21
C GLU A 32 -1.40 11.68 -0.88
N VAL A 33 -0.21 11.29 -1.36
CA VAL A 33 0.33 9.95 -1.08
C VAL A 33 0.72 9.79 0.40
N LEU A 34 1.23 10.83 1.05
CA LEU A 34 1.50 10.82 2.49
C LEU A 34 0.24 10.57 3.30
N GLN A 35 -0.82 11.36 3.07
CA GLN A 35 -2.09 11.22 3.79
C GLN A 35 -2.70 9.84 3.55
N TYR A 36 -2.64 9.37 2.31
CA TYR A 36 -3.13 8.05 1.94
C TYR A 36 -2.37 6.92 2.67
N ALA A 37 -1.03 6.96 2.63
CA ALA A 37 -0.19 5.97 3.29
C ALA A 37 -0.39 5.95 4.81
N ARG A 38 -0.57 7.11 5.45
CA ARG A 38 -0.90 7.21 6.89
C ARG A 38 -2.19 6.49 7.23
N VAL A 39 -3.28 6.77 6.51
CA VAL A 39 -4.58 6.12 6.75
C VAL A 39 -4.48 4.59 6.60
N VAL A 40 -3.72 4.10 5.61
CA VAL A 40 -3.51 2.67 5.41
C VAL A 40 -2.73 2.05 6.59
N ILE A 41 -1.65 2.69 7.02
CA ILE A 41 -0.83 2.22 8.14
C ILE A 41 -1.63 2.24 9.45
N ASP A 42 -2.36 3.31 9.72
CA ASP A 42 -3.23 3.44 10.89
C ASP A 42 -4.30 2.34 10.89
N CYS A 43 -4.96 2.12 9.75
CA CYS A 43 -5.91 1.02 9.58
C CYS A 43 -5.27 -0.35 9.82
N ALA A 44 -4.01 -0.53 9.40
CA ALA A 44 -3.25 -1.76 9.55
C ALA A 44 -2.62 -1.91 10.94
N THR A 45 -2.71 -0.94 11.84
CA THR A 45 -2.11 -0.99 13.18
C THR A 45 -3.12 -0.74 14.32
N ALA A 46 -4.32 -0.23 14.02
CA ALA A 46 -5.35 0.10 14.99
C ALA A 46 -5.73 -1.03 15.96
N ASN A 47 -5.62 -2.29 15.53
CA ASN A 47 -5.90 -3.48 16.35
C ASN A 47 -4.70 -4.44 16.31
N PRO A 48 -3.73 -4.31 17.22
CA PRO A 48 -2.59 -5.22 17.29
C PRO A 48 -3.03 -6.58 17.83
N ASP A 49 -2.74 -7.64 17.09
CA ASP A 49 -3.06 -9.05 17.41
C ASP A 49 -1.80 -9.87 17.77
N GLY A 50 -0.66 -9.19 17.94
CA GLY A 50 0.64 -9.81 18.19
C GLY A 50 1.26 -10.51 16.97
N GLN A 51 0.60 -10.48 15.81
CA GLN A 51 1.14 -11.06 14.58
C GLN A 51 1.99 -10.05 13.81
N ARG A 52 3.05 -10.55 13.17
CA ARG A 52 3.85 -9.73 12.25
C ARG A 52 3.06 -9.47 10.99
N ARG A 53 2.96 -8.20 10.58
CA ARG A 53 2.32 -7.77 9.34
C ARG A 53 3.40 -7.31 8.36
N ALA A 54 3.16 -7.55 7.07
CA ALA A 54 4.01 -7.06 5.99
C ALA A 54 3.18 -6.09 5.14
N LEU A 55 3.76 -4.93 4.81
CA LEU A 55 3.17 -3.98 3.86
C LEU A 55 3.81 -4.22 2.49
N ILE A 56 2.98 -4.52 1.49
CA ILE A 56 3.43 -4.68 0.11
C ILE A 56 3.09 -3.38 -0.64
N VAL A 57 4.13 -2.64 -1.01
CA VAL A 57 4.01 -1.47 -1.88
C VAL A 57 4.49 -1.87 -3.27
N GLY A 58 3.57 -1.89 -4.23
CA GLY A 58 3.87 -2.33 -5.60
C GLY A 58 2.93 -1.67 -6.60
N GLY A 59 3.36 -1.64 -7.85
CA GLY A 59 2.64 -1.02 -8.96
C GLY A 59 3.19 -1.50 -10.29
N SER A 60 2.43 -1.25 -11.36
CA SER A 60 2.88 -1.51 -12.74
C SER A 60 3.66 -0.32 -13.30
N PHE A 61 4.13 -0.43 -14.55
CA PHE A 61 4.83 0.66 -15.22
C PHE A 61 3.94 1.92 -15.27
N ALA A 62 4.43 3.02 -14.71
CA ALA A 62 3.68 4.26 -14.64
C ALA A 62 4.03 5.17 -15.83
N ASN A 63 3.03 5.52 -16.64
CA ASN A 63 3.22 6.37 -17.82
C ASN A 63 3.30 7.87 -17.48
N PHE A 64 2.67 8.31 -16.38
CA PHE A 64 2.53 9.73 -16.02
C PHE A 64 2.80 10.02 -14.54
N THR A 65 3.02 8.99 -13.72
CA THR A 65 3.22 9.14 -12.27
C THR A 65 4.68 9.42 -11.98
N ASN A 66 4.96 10.47 -11.18
CA ASN A 66 6.29 10.70 -10.64
C ASN A 66 6.55 9.71 -9.49
N VAL A 67 7.23 8.60 -9.81
CA VAL A 67 7.53 7.54 -8.83
C VAL A 67 8.28 8.09 -7.61
N ALA A 68 9.23 9.03 -7.80
CA ALA A 68 9.99 9.59 -6.70
C ALA A 68 9.12 10.39 -5.72
N ALA A 69 8.21 11.24 -6.23
CA ALA A 69 7.28 11.99 -5.39
C ALA A 69 6.35 11.06 -4.61
N THR A 70 5.80 10.03 -5.27
CA THR A 70 4.93 9.06 -4.59
C THR A 70 5.68 8.26 -3.51
N PHE A 71 6.91 7.80 -3.78
CA PHE A 71 7.69 7.07 -2.78
C PHE A 71 8.13 7.97 -1.62
N ASN A 72 8.44 9.23 -1.85
CA ASN A 72 8.72 10.19 -0.77
C ASN A 72 7.53 10.33 0.18
N GLY A 73 6.30 10.43 -0.35
CA GLY A 73 5.08 10.47 0.46
C GLY A 73 4.92 9.22 1.33
N ILE A 74 5.19 8.03 0.76
CA ILE A 74 5.15 6.75 1.50
C ILE A 74 6.22 6.71 2.58
N ILE A 75 7.46 7.10 2.27
CA ILE A 75 8.57 7.11 3.24
C ILE A 75 8.26 8.05 4.40
N ARG A 76 7.74 9.26 4.11
CA ARG A 76 7.30 10.23 5.14
C ARG A 76 6.13 9.75 5.99
N ALA A 77 5.39 8.74 5.57
CA ALA A 77 4.33 8.13 6.37
C ALA A 77 4.85 7.07 7.35
N ILE A 78 6.04 6.51 7.08
CA ILE A 78 6.66 5.44 7.86
C ILE A 78 7.65 5.98 8.89
N ILE A 79 8.38 7.05 8.54
CA ILE A 79 9.32 7.76 9.42
C ILE A 79 8.55 8.72 10.34
#